data_AF-A0A810NZK0-F1
#
_entry.id   AF-A0A810NZK0-F1
#
_cell.length_a   1.000
_cell.length_b   1.000
_cell.length_c   1.000
_cell.angle_alpha   90.00
_cell.angle_beta   90.00
_cell.angle_gamma   90.00
#
_symmetry.space_group_name_H-M   'P 1'
#
loop_
_entity.id
_entity.type
_entity.pdbx_description
1 polymer ?
#
loop_
_entity_poly.entity_id
_entity_poly.type
_entity_poly.pdbx_seq_one_letter_code
_entity_poly.pdbx_strand_id
1 'polypeptide(L)'
;MHPLREAYLQAARSAAALLGDPAVAAAWERPSALAGFTVSGLAGHLAGQVVALPRVLAAPVPDGPPVALLDHYTKVRWIGADLDADINVQIRDGGEKAASIGAPALAAQTAEAARELAGLLAEAPGERLISPPAGPWALRLDDFLVTRMMEIAVHSDDLAYSVGVPAPQLPGAVLEPVLALLSGLAVRRHGQAAVLRALSRAERAPASVTAF
;
A
#
# COMPACT_ATOMS: atom_id res chain seq x y z
N MET A 1 8.53 19.07 -8.58
CA MET A 1 7.71 17.88 -8.27
C MET A 1 6.95 18.13 -6.98
N HIS A 2 5.67 17.78 -6.91
CA HIS A 2 4.84 17.96 -5.71
C HIS A 2 5.40 17.14 -4.53
N PRO A 3 5.49 17.68 -3.30
CA PRO A 3 6.15 16.98 -2.18
C PRO A 3 5.60 15.57 -1.90
N LEU A 4 4.28 15.39 -2.02
CA LEU A 4 3.64 14.08 -1.82
C LEU A 4 4.04 13.05 -2.88
N ARG A 5 4.27 13.49 -4.12
CA ARG A 5 4.68 12.60 -5.23
C ARG A 5 6.12 12.14 -5.06
N GLU A 6 7.00 13.04 -4.59
CA GLU A 6 8.35 12.66 -4.21
C GLU A 6 8.34 11.68 -3.02
N ALA A 7 7.49 11.91 -2.01
CA ALA A 7 7.34 10.97 -0.90
C ALA A 7 6.92 9.57 -1.40
N TYR A 8 5.92 9.49 -2.28
CA TYR A 8 5.54 8.21 -2.89
C TYR A 8 6.72 7.53 -3.62
N LEU A 9 7.53 8.28 -4.38
CA LEU A 9 8.71 7.72 -5.06
C LEU A 9 9.77 7.22 -4.06
N GLN A 10 9.92 7.88 -2.90
CA GLN A 10 10.79 7.40 -1.82
C GLN A 10 10.27 6.07 -1.26
N ALA A 11 8.96 5.95 -1.02
CA ALA A 11 8.34 4.70 -0.59
C ALA A 11 8.52 3.59 -1.64
N ALA A 12 8.28 3.87 -2.92
CA ALA A 12 8.43 2.92 -4.02
C ALA A 12 9.88 2.40 -4.17
N ARG A 13 10.87 3.29 -4.05
CA ARG A 13 12.30 2.90 -4.05
C ARG A 13 12.65 2.04 -2.83
N SER A 14 12.09 2.35 -1.66
CA SER A 14 12.27 1.55 -0.45
C SER A 14 11.69 0.14 -0.61
N ALA A 15 10.49 0.02 -1.19
CA ALA A 15 9.87 -1.28 -1.48
C ALA A 15 10.73 -2.10 -2.46
N ALA A 16 11.20 -1.48 -3.56
CA ALA A 16 12.06 -2.14 -4.53
C ALA A 16 13.37 -2.65 -3.90
N ALA A 17 13.96 -1.87 -2.97
CA ALA A 17 15.16 -2.29 -2.24
C ALA A 17 14.88 -3.50 -1.34
N LEU A 18 13.78 -3.51 -0.58
CA LEU A 18 13.40 -4.65 0.26
C LEU A 18 13.12 -5.90 -0.58
N LEU A 19 12.42 -5.77 -1.71
CA LEU A 19 12.14 -6.89 -2.62
C LEU A 19 13.42 -7.51 -3.19
N GLY A 20 14.50 -6.72 -3.31
CA GLY A 20 15.82 -7.18 -3.73
C GLY A 20 16.68 -7.79 -2.62
N ASP A 21 16.20 -7.83 -1.37
CA ASP A 21 16.95 -8.41 -0.26
C ASP A 21 17.10 -9.94 -0.45
N PRO A 22 18.32 -10.50 -0.32
CA PRO A 22 18.53 -11.94 -0.46
C PRO A 22 17.68 -12.81 0.47
N ALA A 23 17.29 -12.30 1.65
CA ALA A 23 16.42 -13.00 2.58
C ALA A 23 15.02 -13.23 2.00
N VAL A 24 14.52 -12.31 1.16
CA VAL A 24 13.23 -12.47 0.45
C VAL A 24 13.32 -13.63 -0.53
N ALA A 25 14.38 -13.67 -1.35
CA ALA A 25 14.59 -14.78 -2.29
C ALA A 25 14.82 -16.13 -1.58
N ALA A 26 15.55 -16.13 -0.46
CA ALA A 26 15.79 -17.35 0.33
C ALA A 26 14.51 -17.91 0.98
N ALA A 27 13.54 -17.05 1.26
CA ALA A 27 12.28 -17.39 1.91
C ALA A 27 11.10 -17.53 0.94
N TRP A 28 11.32 -17.43 -0.38
CA TRP A 28 10.31 -17.18 -1.40
C TRP A 28 9.04 -18.04 -1.29
N GLU A 29 9.19 -19.35 -1.13
CA GLU A 29 8.08 -20.32 -1.07
C GLU A 29 7.54 -20.55 0.36
N ARG A 30 8.11 -19.90 1.38
CA ARG A 30 7.68 -20.07 2.77
C ARG A 30 6.41 -19.26 3.04
N PRO A 31 5.61 -19.66 4.05
CA PRO A 31 4.55 -18.79 4.58
C PRO A 31 5.11 -17.43 5.03
N SER A 32 4.33 -16.38 4.82
CA SER A 32 4.59 -15.03 5.35
C SER A 32 3.93 -14.82 6.72
N ALA A 33 4.13 -13.64 7.30
CA ALA A 33 3.47 -13.17 8.51
C ALA A 33 1.96 -12.98 8.33
N LEU A 34 1.52 -12.69 7.10
CA LEU A 34 0.13 -12.54 6.74
C LEU A 34 -0.47 -13.92 6.44
N ALA A 35 -1.48 -14.30 7.23
CA ALA A 35 -2.15 -15.59 7.08
C ALA A 35 -2.65 -15.80 5.64
N GLY A 36 -2.32 -16.95 5.06
CA GLY A 36 -2.68 -17.33 3.69
C GLY A 36 -1.75 -16.78 2.60
N PHE A 37 -0.83 -15.87 2.90
CA PHE A 37 0.19 -15.42 1.95
C PHE A 37 1.48 -16.23 2.11
N THR A 38 2.07 -16.64 0.98
CA THR A 38 3.50 -16.96 0.92
C THR A 38 4.33 -15.66 0.90
N VAL A 39 5.64 -15.77 1.13
CA VAL A 39 6.57 -14.63 0.98
C VAL A 39 6.55 -14.11 -0.45
N SER A 40 6.53 -14.99 -1.46
CA SER A 40 6.43 -14.61 -2.87
C SER A 40 5.12 -13.88 -3.16
N GLY A 41 3.98 -14.39 -2.69
CA GLY A 41 2.68 -13.74 -2.84
C GLY A 41 2.63 -12.35 -2.21
N LEU A 42 3.18 -12.19 -1.00
CA LEU A 42 3.25 -10.89 -0.32
C LEU A 42 4.20 -9.92 -1.05
N ALA A 43 5.34 -10.42 -1.51
CA ALA A 43 6.27 -9.65 -2.34
C ALA A 43 5.61 -9.18 -3.65
N GLY A 44 4.84 -10.04 -4.31
CA GLY A 44 4.07 -9.72 -5.51
C GLY A 44 2.99 -8.67 -5.25
N HIS A 45 2.27 -8.77 -4.13
CA HIS A 45 1.29 -7.76 -3.70
C HIS A 45 1.94 -6.40 -3.43
N LEU A 46 3.07 -6.38 -2.71
CA LEU A 46 3.86 -5.18 -2.45
C LEU A 46 4.36 -4.53 -3.75
N ALA A 47 4.95 -5.33 -4.66
CA ALA A 47 5.39 -4.86 -5.97
C ALA A 47 4.23 -4.25 -6.79
N GLY A 48 3.04 -4.85 -6.70
CA GLY A 48 1.82 -4.36 -7.36
C GLY A 48 1.43 -2.93 -6.99
N GLN A 49 1.81 -2.45 -5.80
CA GLN A 49 1.54 -1.07 -5.37
C GLN A 49 2.33 -0.03 -6.17
N VAL A 50 3.42 -0.45 -6.80
CA VAL A 50 4.29 0.37 -7.66
C VAL A 50 4.02 0.07 -9.14
N VAL A 51 4.09 -1.20 -9.52
CA VAL A 51 4.03 -1.66 -10.92
C VAL A 51 2.67 -1.37 -11.58
N ALA A 52 1.58 -1.30 -10.82
CA ALA A 52 0.27 -0.99 -11.38
C ALA A 52 0.08 0.50 -11.74
N LEU A 53 0.83 1.41 -11.11
CA LEU A 53 0.58 2.85 -11.20
C LEU A 53 0.76 3.44 -12.61
N PRO A 54 1.78 3.07 -13.41
CA PRO A 54 1.88 3.54 -14.81
C PRO A 54 0.62 3.25 -15.61
N ARG A 55 0.05 2.04 -15.47
CA ARG A 55 -1.22 1.66 -16.12
C ARG A 55 -2.40 2.49 -15.62
N VAL A 56 -2.46 2.79 -14.32
CA VAL A 56 -3.51 3.65 -13.74
C VAL A 56 -3.40 5.08 -14.28
N LEU A 57 -2.18 5.61 -14.45
CA LEU A 57 -1.96 6.94 -15.01
C LEU A 57 -2.29 7.03 -16.50
N ALA A 58 -2.04 5.96 -17.26
CA ALA A 58 -2.36 5.86 -18.69
C ALA A 58 -3.87 5.68 -18.96
N ALA A 59 -4.65 5.27 -17.96
CA ALA A 59 -6.10 5.12 -18.11
C ALA A 59 -6.80 6.48 -18.36
N PRO A 60 -7.95 6.49 -19.05
CA PRO A 60 -8.75 7.69 -19.23
C PRO A 60 -9.05 8.38 -17.90
N VAL A 61 -9.11 9.71 -17.93
CA VAL A 61 -9.56 10.51 -16.78
C VAL A 61 -11.02 10.10 -16.49
N PRO A 62 -11.37 9.72 -15.25
CA PRO A 62 -12.75 9.41 -14.92
C PRO A 62 -13.62 10.67 -14.93
N ASP A 63 -14.89 10.49 -15.29
CA ASP A 63 -15.91 11.52 -15.15
C ASP A 63 -16.37 11.68 -13.69
N GLY A 64 -16.95 12.84 -13.39
CA GLY A 64 -17.59 13.13 -12.11
C GLY A 64 -16.65 13.70 -11.03
N PRO A 65 -17.23 14.16 -9.91
CA PRO A 65 -16.46 14.75 -8.82
C PRO A 65 -15.61 13.68 -8.12
N PRO A 66 -14.38 14.01 -7.69
CA PRO A 66 -13.57 13.09 -6.90
C PRO A 66 -14.21 12.83 -5.54
N VAL A 67 -14.13 11.59 -5.07
CA VAL A 67 -14.47 11.25 -3.68
C VAL A 67 -13.28 11.59 -2.77
N ALA A 68 -13.56 11.89 -1.49
CA ALA A 68 -12.51 12.10 -0.51
C ALA A 68 -11.75 10.79 -0.20
N LEU A 69 -10.49 10.89 0.21
CA LEU A 69 -9.64 9.75 0.57
C LEU A 69 -10.31 8.80 1.58
N LEU A 70 -10.91 9.32 2.67
CA LEU A 70 -11.58 8.45 3.63
C LEU A 70 -12.85 7.81 3.05
N ASP A 71 -13.55 8.48 2.13
CA ASP A 71 -14.75 7.93 1.49
C ASP A 71 -14.42 6.88 0.43
N HIS A 72 -13.22 6.88 -0.13
CA HIS A 72 -12.70 5.74 -0.88
C HIS A 72 -12.75 4.46 -0.02
N TYR A 73 -12.37 4.55 1.25
CA TYR A 73 -12.37 3.41 2.17
C TYR A 73 -13.76 2.96 2.66
N THR A 74 -14.83 3.74 2.46
CA THR A 74 -16.20 3.20 2.65
C THR A 74 -16.68 2.39 1.44
N LYS A 75 -15.99 2.52 0.30
CA LYS A 75 -16.40 1.91 -0.98
C LYS A 75 -15.63 0.64 -1.29
N VAL A 76 -14.43 0.47 -0.73
CA VAL A 76 -13.65 -0.76 -0.89
C VAL A 76 -14.30 -1.92 -0.14
N ARG A 77 -14.26 -3.12 -0.73
CA ARG A 77 -14.95 -4.30 -0.19
C ARG A 77 -14.10 -5.19 0.73
N TRP A 78 -12.79 -4.98 0.77
CA TRP A 78 -11.88 -5.79 1.57
C TRP A 78 -11.88 -5.41 3.05
N ILE A 79 -12.23 -4.17 3.40
CA ILE A 79 -12.34 -3.74 4.80
C ILE A 79 -13.52 -4.47 5.45
N GLY A 80 -13.23 -5.20 6.53
CA GLY A 80 -14.22 -5.99 7.26
C GLY A 80 -14.63 -7.29 6.58
N ALA A 81 -13.98 -7.67 5.47
CA ALA A 81 -14.18 -8.97 4.85
C ALA A 81 -13.39 -10.06 5.60
N ASP A 82 -13.99 -11.25 5.71
CA ASP A 82 -13.33 -12.41 6.30
C ASP A 82 -12.08 -12.82 5.51
N LEU A 83 -11.13 -13.49 6.16
CA LEU A 83 -9.86 -13.91 5.54
C LEU A 83 -10.07 -14.73 4.25
N ASP A 84 -11.12 -15.55 4.22
CA ASP A 84 -11.44 -16.45 3.11
C ASP A 84 -12.48 -15.86 2.14
N ALA A 85 -12.87 -14.59 2.31
CA ALA A 85 -13.74 -13.90 1.36
C ALA A 85 -13.07 -13.80 -0.02
N ASP A 86 -13.87 -13.88 -1.09
CA ASP A 86 -13.41 -13.88 -2.49
C ASP A 86 -12.42 -12.74 -2.79
N ILE A 87 -12.65 -11.56 -2.22
CA ILE A 87 -11.76 -10.40 -2.42
C ILE A 87 -10.36 -10.65 -1.85
N ASN A 88 -10.25 -11.29 -0.68
CA ASN A 88 -8.96 -11.57 -0.05
C ASN A 88 -8.25 -12.72 -0.76
N VAL A 89 -8.99 -13.72 -1.25
CA VAL A 89 -8.45 -14.77 -2.13
C VAL A 89 -7.89 -14.16 -3.42
N GLN A 90 -8.63 -13.29 -4.09
CA GLN A 90 -8.20 -12.63 -5.32
C GLN A 90 -6.94 -11.76 -5.13
N ILE A 91 -6.82 -11.07 -3.99
CA ILE A 91 -5.61 -10.30 -3.65
C ILE A 91 -4.41 -11.25 -3.51
N ARG A 92 -4.56 -12.37 -2.79
CA ARG A 92 -3.52 -13.39 -2.64
C ARG A 92 -3.09 -13.96 -3.99
N ASP A 93 -4.04 -14.45 -4.78
CA ASP A 93 -3.78 -15.02 -6.10
C ASP A 93 -3.13 -14.01 -7.05
N GLY A 94 -3.52 -12.73 -6.95
CA GLY A 94 -2.91 -11.64 -7.70
C GLY A 94 -1.44 -11.43 -7.34
N GLY A 95 -1.12 -11.50 -6.04
CA GLY A 95 0.26 -11.46 -5.53
C GLY A 95 1.10 -12.64 -6.04
N GLU A 96 0.58 -13.86 -5.91
CA GLU A 96 1.25 -15.09 -6.39
C GLU A 96 1.53 -15.02 -7.90
N LYS A 97 0.53 -14.59 -8.67
CA LYS A 97 0.67 -14.42 -10.11
C LYS A 97 1.74 -13.39 -10.46
N ALA A 98 1.76 -12.25 -9.77
CA ALA A 98 2.80 -11.23 -9.98
C ALA A 98 4.20 -11.78 -9.66
N ALA A 99 4.32 -12.60 -8.61
CA ALA A 99 5.58 -13.18 -8.16
C ALA A 99 6.09 -14.35 -9.02
N SER A 100 5.26 -14.89 -9.92
CA SER A 100 5.63 -16.03 -10.80
C SER A 100 6.87 -15.78 -11.69
N ILE A 101 7.26 -14.52 -11.90
CA ILE A 101 8.48 -14.15 -12.63
C ILE A 101 9.77 -14.35 -11.82
N GLY A 102 9.66 -14.66 -10.52
CA GLY A 102 10.79 -14.89 -9.60
C GLY A 102 11.32 -13.62 -8.93
N ALA A 103 11.96 -13.79 -7.77
CA ALA A 103 12.37 -12.68 -6.91
C ALA A 103 13.28 -11.63 -7.60
N PRO A 104 14.36 -12.01 -8.33
CA PRO A 104 15.21 -11.01 -8.98
C PRO A 104 14.48 -10.20 -10.05
N ALA A 105 13.60 -10.84 -10.83
CA ALA A 105 12.84 -10.18 -11.88
C ALA A 105 11.77 -9.25 -11.30
N LEU A 106 11.10 -9.66 -10.21
CA LEU A 106 10.12 -8.83 -9.52
C LEU A 106 10.75 -7.57 -8.93
N ALA A 107 11.91 -7.71 -8.27
CA ALA A 107 12.66 -6.57 -7.75
C ALA A 107 13.09 -5.60 -8.87
N ALA A 108 13.62 -6.13 -9.97
CA ALA A 108 14.04 -5.32 -11.11
C ALA A 108 12.87 -4.59 -11.78
N GLN A 109 11.73 -5.26 -11.97
CA GLN A 109 10.51 -4.66 -12.52
C GLN A 109 10.00 -3.53 -11.62
N THR A 110 10.01 -3.74 -10.30
CA THR A 110 9.56 -2.72 -9.34
C THR A 110 10.48 -1.50 -9.35
N ALA A 111 11.79 -1.71 -9.44
CA ALA A 111 12.78 -0.63 -9.55
C ALA A 111 12.65 0.15 -10.87
N GLU A 112 12.40 -0.52 -11.99
CA GLU A 112 12.11 0.12 -13.28
C GLU A 112 10.84 0.96 -13.21
N ALA A 113 9.74 0.41 -12.69
CA ALA A 113 8.49 1.14 -12.52
C ALA A 113 8.69 2.40 -11.65
N ALA A 114 9.44 2.29 -10.55
CA ALA A 114 9.76 3.46 -9.71
C ALA A 114 10.56 4.54 -10.47
N ARG A 115 11.44 4.16 -11.39
CA ARG A 115 12.18 5.11 -12.24
C ARG A 115 11.26 5.77 -13.27
N GLU A 116 10.44 4.99 -13.96
CA GLU A 116 9.46 5.50 -14.94
C GLU A 116 8.50 6.51 -14.29
N LEU A 117 8.00 6.17 -13.10
CA LEU A 117 7.05 7.00 -12.35
C LEU A 117 7.62 8.36 -11.97
N ALA A 118 8.93 8.53 -11.88
CA ALA A 118 9.52 9.84 -11.61
C ALA A 118 9.19 10.86 -12.71
N GLY A 119 9.23 10.43 -13.99
CA GLY A 119 8.83 11.27 -15.11
C GLY A 119 7.31 11.48 -15.16
N LEU A 120 6.54 10.39 -15.09
CA LEU A 120 5.07 10.45 -15.18
C LEU A 120 4.45 11.33 -14.09
N LEU A 121 4.96 11.26 -12.85
CA LEU A 121 4.44 12.07 -11.74
C LEU A 121 4.91 13.52 -11.78
N ALA A 122 6.03 13.82 -12.44
CA ALA A 122 6.47 15.19 -12.67
C ALA A 122 5.59 15.90 -13.71
N GLU A 123 5.12 15.18 -14.73
CA GLU A 123 4.28 15.71 -15.81
C GLU A 123 2.78 15.74 -15.47
N ALA A 124 2.33 14.89 -14.54
CA ALA A 124 0.91 14.81 -14.18
C ALA A 124 0.39 16.17 -13.63
N PRO A 125 -0.78 16.66 -14.08
CA PRO A 125 -1.39 17.87 -13.53
C PRO A 125 -1.68 17.77 -12.03
N GLY A 126 -1.70 18.89 -11.31
CA GLY A 126 -1.99 18.92 -9.87
C GLY A 126 -3.38 18.37 -9.52
N GLU A 127 -4.38 18.61 -10.38
CA GLU A 127 -5.76 18.13 -10.22
C GLU A 127 -6.02 16.79 -10.92
N ARG A 128 -4.97 16.03 -11.27
CA ARG A 128 -5.11 14.74 -11.95
C ARG A 128 -6.04 13.82 -11.16
N LEU A 129 -7.12 13.39 -11.81
CA LEU A 129 -8.01 12.35 -11.33
C LEU A 129 -7.62 11.00 -11.92
N ILE A 130 -7.80 9.92 -11.15
CA ILE A 130 -7.61 8.54 -11.59
C ILE A 130 -8.82 7.70 -11.17
N SER A 131 -9.00 6.56 -11.85
CA SER A 131 -9.89 5.49 -11.40
C SER A 131 -9.06 4.47 -10.60
N PRO A 132 -9.32 4.26 -9.30
CA PRO A 132 -8.59 3.25 -8.55
C PRO A 132 -9.00 1.85 -9.03
N PRO A 133 -8.11 0.84 -8.96
CA PRO A 133 -8.46 -0.53 -9.34
C PRO A 133 -9.67 -1.11 -8.58
N ALA A 134 -9.98 -0.57 -7.40
CA ALA A 134 -11.07 -1.01 -6.54
C ALA A 134 -12.47 -0.63 -7.04
N GLY A 135 -12.61 0.29 -8.01
CA GLY A 135 -13.92 0.58 -8.60
C GLY A 135 -14.01 1.85 -9.43
N PRO A 136 -15.19 2.12 -10.02
CA PRO A 136 -15.35 3.08 -11.11
C PRO A 136 -15.63 4.50 -10.62
N TRP A 137 -14.97 4.96 -9.56
CA TRP A 137 -15.13 6.33 -9.06
C TRP A 137 -13.86 7.16 -9.27
N ALA A 138 -14.02 8.47 -9.41
CA ALA A 138 -12.89 9.39 -9.48
C ALA A 138 -12.24 9.56 -8.10
N LEU A 139 -10.91 9.51 -8.07
CA LEU A 139 -10.08 9.83 -6.90
C LEU A 139 -8.96 10.79 -7.34
N ARG A 140 -8.57 11.75 -6.50
CA ARG A 140 -7.39 12.57 -6.77
C ARG A 140 -6.16 11.66 -6.80
N LEU A 141 -5.26 11.86 -7.75
CA LEU A 141 -4.00 11.11 -7.83
C LEU A 141 -3.26 11.15 -6.50
N ASP A 142 -3.16 12.34 -5.90
CA ASP A 142 -2.46 12.54 -4.65
C ASP A 142 -3.10 11.72 -3.49
N ASP A 143 -4.44 11.66 -3.41
CA ASP A 143 -5.14 10.78 -2.46
C ASP A 143 -4.85 9.29 -2.75
N PHE A 144 -4.84 8.90 -4.02
CA PHE A 144 -4.48 7.53 -4.41
C PHE A 144 -3.05 7.18 -4.00
N LEU A 145 -2.09 8.09 -4.15
CA LEU A 145 -0.71 7.88 -3.73
C LEU A 145 -0.59 7.70 -2.21
N VAL A 146 -1.42 8.37 -1.40
CA VAL A 146 -1.48 8.09 0.05
C VAL A 146 -1.95 6.66 0.31
N THR A 147 -2.93 6.14 -0.44
CA THR A 147 -3.32 4.72 -0.30
C THR A 147 -2.16 3.79 -0.64
N ARG A 148 -1.39 4.07 -1.70
CA ARG A 148 -0.24 3.24 -2.09
C ARG A 148 0.91 3.33 -1.08
N MET A 149 1.19 4.52 -0.54
CA MET A 149 2.18 4.67 0.53
C MET A 149 1.79 3.90 1.80
N MET A 150 0.50 3.85 2.14
CA MET A 150 0.01 3.05 3.27
C MET A 150 0.24 1.55 3.03
N GLU A 151 -0.16 1.05 1.86
CA GLU A 151 0.06 -0.35 1.48
C GLU A 151 1.56 -0.70 1.46
N ILE A 152 2.40 0.19 0.91
CA ILE A 152 3.86 0.01 0.91
C ILE A 152 4.40 -0.03 2.33
N ALA A 153 4.00 0.91 3.20
CA ALA A 153 4.53 0.98 4.57
C ALA A 153 4.16 -0.26 5.38
N VAL A 154 2.89 -0.67 5.35
CA VAL A 154 2.38 -1.84 6.08
C VAL A 154 3.02 -3.12 5.54
N HIS A 155 2.95 -3.35 4.23
CA HIS A 155 3.42 -4.62 3.68
C HIS A 155 4.93 -4.73 3.54
N SER A 156 5.67 -3.61 3.58
CA SER A 156 7.13 -3.68 3.77
C SER A 156 7.48 -4.18 5.18
N ASP A 157 6.74 -3.76 6.21
CA ASP A 157 6.91 -4.26 7.57
C ASP A 157 6.56 -5.74 7.67
N ASP A 158 5.40 -6.15 7.12
CA ASP A 158 4.97 -7.54 7.07
C ASP A 158 5.99 -8.44 6.37
N LEU A 159 6.50 -8.00 5.21
CA LEU A 159 7.49 -8.76 4.44
C LEU A 159 8.83 -8.84 5.18
N ALA A 160 9.31 -7.73 5.75
CA ALA A 160 10.55 -7.71 6.52
C ALA A 160 10.48 -8.65 7.73
N TYR A 161 9.36 -8.63 8.47
CA TYR A 161 9.09 -9.56 9.57
C TYR A 161 9.09 -11.02 9.10
N SER A 162 8.45 -11.30 7.95
CA SER A 162 8.36 -12.65 7.38
C SER A 162 9.71 -13.29 7.06
N VAL A 163 10.71 -12.47 6.75
CA VAL A 163 12.05 -12.93 6.32
C VAL A 163 13.13 -12.67 7.37
N GLY A 164 12.78 -12.06 8.50
CA GLY A 164 13.66 -11.85 9.64
C GLY A 164 14.68 -10.71 9.45
N VAL A 165 14.32 -9.68 8.68
CA VAL A 165 15.15 -8.48 8.48
C VAL A 165 14.49 -7.24 9.12
N PRO A 166 15.25 -6.18 9.44
CA PRO A 166 14.65 -4.95 9.94
C PRO A 166 13.72 -4.30 8.92
N ALA A 167 12.58 -3.79 9.40
CA ALA A 167 11.66 -3.01 8.55
C ALA A 167 12.34 -1.74 8.02
N PRO A 168 12.13 -1.37 6.73
CA PRO A 168 12.70 -0.17 6.16
C PRO A 168 12.26 1.10 6.92
N GLN A 169 13.20 1.99 7.18
CA GLN A 169 12.90 3.29 7.79
C GLN A 169 12.43 4.28 6.73
N LEU A 170 11.14 4.61 6.75
CA LEU A 170 10.53 5.55 5.82
C LEU A 170 10.64 7.00 6.35
N PRO A 171 10.88 7.99 5.47
CA PRO A 171 10.97 9.39 5.89
C PRO A 171 9.61 9.92 6.36
N GLY A 172 9.62 10.98 7.19
CA GLY A 172 8.41 11.60 7.72
C GLY A 172 7.40 12.02 6.64
N ALA A 173 7.89 12.50 5.49
CA ALA A 173 7.05 12.85 4.34
C ALA A 173 6.20 11.68 3.80
N VAL A 174 6.63 10.43 4.02
CA VAL A 174 5.88 9.22 3.71
C VAL A 174 5.00 8.80 4.89
N LEU A 175 5.57 8.76 6.10
CA LEU A 175 4.85 8.23 7.27
C LEU A 175 3.73 9.13 7.77
N GLU A 176 3.90 10.45 7.75
CA GLU A 176 2.87 11.40 8.23
C GLU A 176 1.50 11.20 7.54
N PRO A 177 1.39 11.20 6.20
CA PRO A 177 0.10 10.96 5.54
C PRO A 177 -0.43 9.53 5.76
N VAL A 178 0.45 8.54 5.89
CA VAL A 178 0.06 7.15 6.22
C VAL A 178 -0.54 7.07 7.62
N LEU A 179 0.11 7.66 8.62
CA LEU A 179 -0.36 7.69 10.01
C LEU A 179 -1.66 8.49 10.14
N ALA A 180 -1.79 9.61 9.41
CA ALA A 180 -3.04 10.37 9.36
C ALA A 180 -4.19 9.54 8.78
N LEU A 181 -3.94 8.80 7.69
CA LEU A 181 -4.92 7.89 7.10
C LEU A 181 -5.32 6.77 8.07
N LEU A 182 -4.35 6.03 8.61
CA LEU A 182 -4.60 4.92 9.55
C LEU A 182 -5.35 5.42 10.79
N SER A 183 -4.97 6.58 11.33
CA SER A 183 -5.66 7.19 12.47
C SER A 183 -7.10 7.57 12.13
N GLY A 184 -7.35 8.14 10.94
CA GLY A 184 -8.69 8.48 10.46
C GLY A 184 -9.59 7.24 10.33
N LEU A 185 -9.05 6.15 9.78
CA LEU A 185 -9.76 4.86 9.68
C LEU A 185 -10.02 4.24 11.05
N ALA A 186 -9.04 4.24 11.94
CA ALA A 186 -9.20 3.77 13.31
C ALA A 186 -10.25 4.58 14.08
N VAL A 187 -10.28 5.92 13.93
CA VAL A 187 -11.29 6.78 14.55
C VAL A 187 -12.68 6.46 14.01
N ARG A 188 -12.80 6.22 12.70
CA ARG A 188 -14.08 5.84 12.09
C ARG A 188 -14.59 4.50 12.63
N ARG A 189 -13.70 3.52 12.82
CA ARG A 189 -14.05 2.17 13.28
C ARG A 189 -14.31 2.08 14.78
N HIS A 190 -13.46 2.70 15.59
CA HIS A 190 -13.43 2.52 17.05
C HIS A 190 -13.89 3.75 17.83
N GLY A 191 -14.09 4.89 17.16
CA GLY A 191 -14.45 6.16 17.77
C GLY A 191 -13.24 6.95 18.30
N GLN A 192 -13.40 8.27 18.36
CA GLN A 192 -12.32 9.20 18.76
C GLN A 192 -11.74 8.89 20.14
N ALA A 193 -12.60 8.56 21.11
CA ALA A 193 -12.16 8.32 22.48
C ALA A 193 -11.28 7.07 22.60
N ALA A 194 -11.53 6.03 21.82
CA ALA A 194 -10.74 4.80 21.83
C ALA A 194 -9.32 5.07 21.31
N VAL A 195 -9.21 5.72 20.15
CA VAL A 195 -7.93 6.07 19.52
C VAL A 195 -7.14 7.05 20.37
N LEU A 196 -7.79 8.11 20.89
CA LEU A 196 -7.12 9.07 21.76
C LEU A 196 -6.55 8.40 23.01
N ARG A 197 -7.30 7.48 23.64
CA ARG A 197 -6.82 6.74 24.81
C ARG A 197 -5.64 5.84 24.46
N ALA A 198 -5.74 5.07 23.38
CA ALA A 198 -4.67 4.20 22.91
C ALA A 198 -3.35 4.95 22.67
N LEU A 199 -3.42 6.14 22.07
CA LEU A 199 -2.24 6.95 21.75
C LEU A 199 -1.71 7.79 22.92
N SER A 200 -2.49 7.98 24.00
CA SER A 200 -2.11 8.87 25.10
C SER A 200 -1.84 8.17 26.43
N ARG A 201 -2.56 7.09 26.78
CA ARG A 201 -2.54 6.47 28.11
C ARG A 201 -2.81 4.96 28.04
N ALA A 202 -1.76 4.16 28.25
CA ALA A 202 -1.83 2.70 28.19
C ALA A 202 -2.88 2.10 29.16
N GLU A 203 -3.09 2.72 30.32
CA GLU A 203 -4.02 2.27 31.36
C GLU A 203 -5.48 2.34 30.92
N ARG A 204 -5.77 3.13 29.88
CA ARG A 204 -7.13 3.37 29.36
C ARG A 204 -7.27 2.92 27.91
N ALA A 205 -6.22 2.35 27.33
CA ALA A 205 -6.22 1.87 25.96
C ALA A 205 -7.18 0.67 25.84
N PRO A 206 -8.06 0.65 24.83
CA PRO A 206 -8.80 -0.56 24.51
C PRO A 206 -7.83 -1.65 24.00
N ALA A 207 -8.31 -2.89 23.94
CA ALA A 207 -7.49 -4.02 23.46
C ALA A 207 -6.98 -3.84 22.02
N SER A 208 -7.71 -3.11 21.17
CA SER A 208 -7.29 -2.82 19.80
C SER A 208 -7.84 -1.49 19.31
N VAL A 209 -7.07 -0.84 18.44
CA VAL A 209 -7.48 0.31 17.60
C VAL A 209 -6.99 0.13 16.16
N THR A 210 -6.82 -1.11 15.69
CA THR A 210 -6.36 -1.37 14.32
C THR A 210 -7.28 -0.72 13.30
N ALA A 211 -6.70 -0.12 12.26
CA ALA A 211 -7.47 0.52 11.19
C ALA A 211 -8.31 -0.50 10.37
N PHE A 212 -7.87 -1.76 10.35
CA PHE A 212 -8.46 -2.88 9.62
C PHE A 212 -8.84 -4.03 10.56
#